data_AF-A0A4Y2CZW1-F1
#
_entry.id   AF-A0A4Y2CZW1-F1
#
_cell.length_a   1.000
_cell.length_b   1.000
_cell.length_c   1.000
_cell.angle_alpha   90.00
_cell.angle_beta   90.00
_cell.angle_gamma   90.00
#
_symmetry.space_group_name_H-M   'P 1'
#
loop_
_entity.id
_entity.type
_entity.pdbx_description
1 polymer ?
#
loop_
_entity_poly.entity_id
_entity_poly.type
_entity_poly.pdbx_seq_one_letter_code
_entity_poly.pdbx_strand_id
1 'polypeptide(L)'
;MQLLQAVFLTVLVACVTAQLPTRTQKVPEIDQRCMECLCQASSNCDESLKCHNAGGDAYFCGPYVISWAYWHDGGRPGDKGRAHDFETCLNNKTCAEKAVRGYMRKYGRDCDRSGAIDCFDFARIHKLGFGQCSSDSILDTDYWEKFEICYIGYAEDNVASNYGNNGNIPVNYGNNDNIPVNYGNNENVAAPYDYADGQLQARRVHN
;
A
#
# COMPACT_ATOMS: atom_id res chain seq x y z
N MET A 1 19.90 48.93 28.42
CA MET A 1 20.83 47.81 28.15
C MET A 1 20.34 46.44 28.64
N GLN A 2 19.55 46.32 29.72
CA GLN A 2 19.06 45.01 30.22
C GLN A 2 17.92 44.39 29.40
N LEU A 3 17.07 45.20 28.74
CA LEU A 3 15.98 44.72 27.88
C LEU A 3 16.46 44.05 26.57
N LEU A 4 17.63 44.44 26.05
CA LEU A 4 18.19 43.83 24.84
C LEU A 4 18.72 42.40 25.09
N GLN A 5 19.28 42.13 26.26
CA GLN A 5 19.82 40.79 26.59
C GLN A 5 18.72 39.73 26.75
N ALA A 6 17.56 40.11 27.29
CA ALA A 6 16.43 39.19 27.49
C ALA A 6 15.80 38.74 26.15
N VAL A 7 15.76 39.62 25.14
CA VAL A 7 15.22 39.31 23.81
C VAL A 7 16.12 38.34 23.04
N PHE A 8 17.44 38.44 23.19
CA PHE A 8 18.36 37.48 22.56
C PHE A 8 18.23 36.06 23.16
N LEU A 9 18.00 35.95 24.47
CA LEU A 9 17.85 34.67 25.15
C LEU A 9 16.54 33.95 24.78
N THR A 10 15.44 34.69 24.60
CA THR A 10 14.16 34.10 24.19
C THR A 10 14.15 33.64 22.73
N VAL A 11 14.82 34.38 21.83
CA VAL A 11 14.95 33.99 20.40
C VAL A 11 15.81 32.73 20.25
N LEU A 12 16.88 32.58 21.04
CA LEU A 12 17.73 31.38 21.00
C LEU A 12 16.99 30.11 21.47
N VAL A 13 16.16 30.21 22.50
CA VAL A 13 15.36 29.06 22.99
C VAL A 13 14.30 28.63 21.96
N ALA A 14 13.63 29.59 21.31
CA ALA A 14 12.65 29.30 20.26
C ALA A 14 13.26 28.64 19.01
N CYS A 15 14.52 28.97 18.66
CA CYS A 15 15.23 28.31 17.55
C CYS A 15 15.60 26.85 17.84
N VAL A 16 15.87 26.49 19.10
CA VAL A 16 16.24 25.10 19.47
C VAL A 16 15.01 24.19 19.52
N THR A 17 13.82 24.71 19.82
CA THR A 17 12.58 23.92 19.90
C THR A 17 11.95 23.56 18.55
N ALA A 18 12.49 24.06 17.43
CA ALA A 18 11.93 23.83 16.10
C ALA A 18 12.53 22.64 15.34
N GLN A 19 13.49 21.91 15.92
CA GLN A 19 14.06 20.72 15.29
C GLN A 19 13.33 19.46 15.76
N LEU A 20 12.09 19.27 15.29
CA LEU A 20 11.49 17.93 15.32
C LEU A 20 12.29 17.05 14.33
N PRO A 21 12.93 15.96 14.77
CA PRO A 21 13.64 15.07 13.87
C PRO A 21 12.64 14.46 12.89
N THR A 22 12.82 14.73 11.60
CA THR A 22 12.10 14.00 10.55
C THR A 22 12.54 12.55 10.63
N ARG A 23 11.63 11.65 11.07
CA ARG A 23 11.90 10.22 11.11
C ARG A 23 12.05 9.75 9.67
N THR A 24 13.28 9.58 9.18
CA THR A 24 13.55 8.96 7.88
C THR A 24 13.15 7.49 7.99
N GLN A 25 11.88 7.19 7.73
CA GLN A 25 11.38 5.82 7.70
C GLN A 25 12.00 5.12 6.50
N LYS A 26 12.57 3.94 6.73
CA LYS A 26 13.06 3.08 5.64
C LYS A 26 11.85 2.47 4.94
N VAL A 27 11.77 2.64 3.63
CA VAL A 27 10.72 2.01 2.82
C VAL A 27 10.88 0.48 2.88
N PRO A 28 9.85 -0.27 3.32
CA PRO A 28 9.89 -1.72 3.30
C PRO A 28 9.78 -2.26 1.87
N GLU A 29 10.24 -3.49 1.67
CA GLU A 29 9.97 -4.20 0.43
C GLU A 29 8.49 -4.58 0.38
N ILE A 30 7.84 -4.33 -0.76
CA ILE A 30 6.47 -4.79 -0.99
C ILE A 30 6.42 -6.33 -0.95
N ASP A 31 5.53 -6.89 -0.14
CA ASP A 31 5.37 -8.34 -0.05
C ASP A 31 4.51 -8.90 -1.20
N GLN A 32 4.42 -10.23 -1.26
CA GLN A 32 3.71 -10.91 -2.34
C GLN A 32 2.18 -10.72 -2.28
N ARG A 33 1.60 -10.68 -1.08
CA ARG A 33 0.16 -10.47 -0.88
C ARG A 33 -0.25 -9.08 -1.38
N CYS A 34 0.53 -8.07 -1.03
CA CYS A 34 0.32 -6.72 -1.52
C CYS A 34 0.40 -6.67 -3.05
N MET A 35 1.42 -7.31 -3.62
CA MET A 35 1.60 -7.42 -5.07
C MET A 35 0.37 -8.04 -5.76
N GLU A 36 -0.15 -9.14 -5.22
CA GLU A 36 -1.37 -9.80 -5.74
C GLU A 36 -2.59 -8.89 -5.71
N CYS A 37 -2.82 -8.16 -4.61
CA CYS A 37 -3.96 -7.28 -4.50
C CYS A 37 -3.87 -6.01 -5.34
N LEU A 38 -2.66 -5.47 -5.56
CA LEU A 38 -2.48 -4.41 -6.57
C LEU A 38 -2.86 -4.92 -7.96
N CYS A 39 -2.47 -6.15 -8.32
CA CYS A 39 -2.81 -6.77 -9.60
C CYS A 39 -4.34 -6.94 -9.76
N GLN A 40 -5.00 -7.47 -8.73
CA GLN A 40 -6.45 -7.66 -8.71
C GLN A 40 -7.20 -6.33 -8.82
N ALA A 41 -6.80 -5.32 -8.06
CA ALA A 41 -7.42 -4.00 -8.10
C ALA A 41 -7.24 -3.30 -9.45
N SER A 42 -6.08 -3.47 -10.11
CA SER A 42 -5.78 -2.81 -11.38
C SER A 42 -6.56 -3.38 -12.57
N SER A 43 -6.69 -4.71 -12.68
CA SER A 43 -7.27 -5.35 -13.87
C SER A 43 -8.03 -6.66 -13.60
N ASN A 44 -8.34 -6.98 -12.34
CA ASN A 44 -8.64 -8.35 -11.89
C ASN A 44 -7.48 -9.31 -12.21
N CYS A 45 -6.26 -8.79 -12.18
CA CYS A 45 -5.03 -9.48 -12.53
C CYS A 45 -5.08 -10.19 -13.89
N ASP A 46 -5.68 -9.55 -14.90
CA ASP A 46 -5.80 -10.08 -16.24
C ASP A 46 -4.44 -10.07 -16.95
N GLU A 47 -3.74 -11.21 -16.93
CA GLU A 47 -2.45 -11.38 -17.62
C GLU A 47 -2.58 -11.36 -19.17
N SER A 48 -3.80 -11.42 -19.69
CA SER A 48 -4.07 -11.26 -21.12
C SER A 48 -4.20 -9.79 -21.53
N LEU A 49 -4.43 -8.87 -20.57
CA LEU A 49 -4.58 -7.44 -20.81
C LEU A 49 -3.32 -6.87 -21.45
N LYS A 50 -3.45 -6.51 -22.72
CA LYS A 50 -2.38 -5.84 -23.47
C LYS A 50 -2.39 -4.34 -23.21
N CYS A 51 -1.40 -3.68 -23.80
CA CYS A 51 -1.33 -2.23 -23.75
C CYS A 51 -2.55 -1.59 -24.43
N HIS A 52 -3.11 -0.58 -23.78
CA HIS A 52 -4.32 0.09 -24.23
C HIS A 52 -4.28 1.59 -23.88
N ASN A 53 -5.06 2.37 -24.62
CA ASN A 53 -5.28 3.78 -24.33
C ASN A 53 -6.51 3.92 -23.43
N ALA A 54 -6.41 4.73 -22.37
CA ALA A 54 -7.51 5.00 -21.43
C ALA A 54 -8.08 6.43 -21.57
N GLY A 55 -7.90 7.04 -22.75
CA GLY A 55 -8.32 8.41 -23.06
C GLY A 55 -7.18 9.43 -22.94
N GLY A 56 -7.28 10.51 -23.72
CA GLY A 56 -6.19 11.49 -23.86
C GLY A 56 -4.89 10.83 -24.32
N ASP A 57 -3.77 11.21 -23.71
CA ASP A 57 -2.43 10.63 -23.97
C ASP A 57 -2.09 9.48 -23.00
N ALA A 58 -3.09 8.93 -22.31
CA ALA A 58 -2.86 7.91 -21.28
C ALA A 58 -2.73 6.51 -21.90
N TYR A 59 -1.49 5.99 -21.90
CA TYR A 59 -1.12 4.67 -22.39
C TYR A 59 -0.62 3.77 -21.25
N PHE A 60 -1.28 2.64 -21.05
CA PHE A 60 -1.02 1.70 -19.95
C PHE A 60 -0.85 0.28 -20.46
N CYS A 61 -0.09 -0.55 -19.75
CA CYS A 61 0.18 -1.93 -20.12
C CYS A 61 0.02 -2.93 -18.98
N GLY A 62 -0.43 -4.13 -19.34
CA GLY A 62 -0.31 -5.32 -18.51
C GLY A 62 -1.31 -5.41 -17.36
N PRO A 63 -1.21 -6.47 -16.55
CA PRO A 63 -2.15 -6.76 -15.47
C PRO A 63 -2.11 -5.72 -14.34
N TYR A 64 -1.03 -4.95 -14.24
CA TYR A 64 -0.90 -3.86 -13.27
C TYR A 64 -1.29 -2.49 -13.83
N VAL A 65 -1.66 -2.38 -15.12
CA VAL A 65 -2.07 -1.12 -15.77
C VAL A 65 -1.03 -0.01 -15.56
N ILE A 66 0.23 -0.31 -15.93
CA ILE A 66 1.39 0.55 -15.65
C ILE A 66 1.68 1.47 -16.85
N SER A 67 1.97 2.74 -16.57
CA SER A 67 2.38 3.73 -17.58
C SER A 67 3.88 3.71 -17.84
N TRP A 68 4.31 4.35 -18.94
CA TRP A 68 5.74 4.46 -19.27
C TRP A 68 6.57 5.14 -18.18
N ALA A 69 6.06 6.26 -17.64
CA ALA A 69 6.75 6.99 -16.58
C ALA A 69 6.91 6.14 -15.31
N TYR A 70 5.88 5.36 -14.97
CA TYR A 70 5.93 4.44 -13.85
C TYR A 70 7.01 3.35 -14.07
N TRP A 71 7.01 2.68 -15.22
CA TRP A 71 8.04 1.69 -15.55
C TRP A 71 9.45 2.27 -15.56
N HIS A 72 9.60 3.49 -16.09
CA HIS A 72 10.88 4.20 -16.10
C HIS A 72 11.39 4.44 -14.68
N ASP A 73 10.56 5.01 -13.83
CA ASP A 73 10.90 5.28 -12.45
C ASP A 73 11.08 4.01 -11.61
N GLY A 74 10.40 2.93 -11.99
CA GLY A 74 10.57 1.59 -11.44
C GLY A 74 11.89 0.90 -11.83
N GLY A 75 12.78 1.60 -12.54
CA GLY A 75 14.11 1.11 -12.88
C GLY A 75 14.18 0.39 -14.23
N ARG A 76 13.14 0.50 -15.07
CA ARG A 76 13.12 -0.04 -16.43
C ARG A 76 13.49 -1.53 -16.52
N PRO A 77 12.85 -2.42 -15.72
CA PRO A 77 13.14 -3.84 -15.82
C PRO A 77 12.90 -4.34 -17.24
N GLY A 78 13.80 -5.21 -17.71
CA GLY A 78 13.71 -5.78 -19.06
C GLY A 78 14.19 -4.86 -20.19
N ASP A 79 14.57 -3.61 -19.90
CA ASP A 79 15.10 -2.68 -20.90
C ASP A 79 16.45 -3.15 -21.47
N LYS A 80 16.51 -3.18 -22.80
CA LYS A 80 17.66 -3.54 -23.62
C LYS A 80 17.91 -2.47 -24.69
N GLY A 81 17.31 -1.29 -24.55
CA GLY A 81 17.41 -0.17 -25.47
C GLY A 81 16.61 -0.32 -26.77
N ARG A 82 15.54 -1.14 -26.77
CA ARG A 82 14.70 -1.39 -27.95
C ARG A 82 13.34 -0.70 -27.85
N ALA A 83 12.72 -0.46 -29.00
CA ALA A 83 11.47 0.27 -29.12
C ALA A 83 10.25 -0.31 -28.36
N HIS A 84 10.28 -1.59 -27.98
CA HIS A 84 9.15 -2.28 -27.34
C HIS A 84 9.48 -2.94 -26.00
N ASP A 85 10.60 -2.57 -25.37
CA ASP A 85 10.99 -3.20 -24.10
C ASP A 85 10.02 -2.86 -22.96
N PHE A 86 9.40 -1.68 -23.01
CA PHE A 86 8.32 -1.26 -22.10
C PHE A 86 7.11 -2.22 -22.19
N GLU A 87 6.54 -2.39 -23.36
CA GLU A 87 5.37 -3.24 -23.59
C GLU A 87 5.72 -4.71 -23.35
N THR A 88 6.91 -5.15 -23.78
CA THR A 88 7.38 -6.53 -23.58
C THR A 88 7.49 -6.85 -22.10
N CYS A 89 8.03 -5.93 -21.29
CA CYS A 89 8.12 -6.13 -19.86
C CYS A 89 6.74 -6.11 -19.21
N LEU A 90 5.93 -5.09 -19.44
CA LEU A 90 4.69 -4.92 -18.70
C LEU A 90 3.60 -5.94 -19.05
N ASN A 91 3.61 -6.48 -20.28
CA ASN A 91 2.75 -7.60 -20.64
C ASN A 91 3.20 -8.94 -20.01
N ASN A 92 4.33 -8.98 -19.32
CA ASN A 92 4.80 -10.14 -18.55
C ASN A 92 4.68 -9.84 -17.05
N LYS A 93 3.82 -10.57 -16.34
CA LYS A 93 3.53 -10.32 -14.92
C LYS A 93 4.79 -10.21 -14.06
N THR A 94 5.72 -11.15 -14.15
CA THR A 94 6.97 -11.13 -13.37
C THR A 94 7.85 -9.90 -13.65
N CYS A 95 7.88 -9.43 -14.89
CA CYS A 95 8.63 -8.22 -15.22
C CYS A 95 7.90 -6.95 -14.74
N ALA A 96 6.57 -6.90 -14.87
CA ALA A 96 5.74 -5.83 -14.31
C ALA A 96 5.90 -5.72 -12.78
N GLU A 97 5.94 -6.83 -12.05
CA GLU A 97 6.18 -6.86 -10.60
C GLU A 97 7.51 -6.22 -10.21
N LYS A 98 8.57 -6.42 -11.03
CA LYS A 98 9.85 -5.74 -10.80
C LYS A 98 9.72 -4.22 -10.94
N ALA A 99 8.87 -3.75 -11.85
CA ALA A 99 8.62 -2.32 -12.03
C ALA A 99 7.87 -1.77 -10.81
N VAL A 100 6.84 -2.47 -10.32
CA VAL A 100 6.13 -2.11 -9.07
C VAL A 100 7.10 -2.05 -7.90
N ARG A 101 7.94 -3.08 -7.68
CA ARG A 101 8.96 -3.07 -6.61
C ARG A 101 9.89 -1.87 -6.71
N GLY A 102 10.43 -1.59 -7.89
CA GLY A 102 11.30 -0.45 -8.09
C GLY A 102 10.60 0.89 -7.81
N TYR A 103 9.35 1.03 -8.24
CA TYR A 103 8.57 2.25 -8.05
C TYR A 103 8.25 2.47 -6.57
N MET A 104 7.86 1.43 -5.84
CA MET A 104 7.62 1.50 -4.40
C MET A 104 8.91 1.80 -3.63
N ARG A 105 10.05 1.20 -3.99
CA ARG A 105 11.35 1.57 -3.37
C ARG A 105 11.70 3.04 -3.59
N LYS A 106 11.39 3.60 -4.75
CA LYS A 106 11.67 5.00 -5.09
C LYS A 106 10.73 5.98 -4.40
N TYR A 107 9.45 5.64 -4.31
CA TYR A 107 8.41 6.60 -3.93
C TYR A 107 7.64 6.26 -2.65
N GLY A 108 7.86 5.09 -2.07
CA GLY A 108 7.23 4.63 -0.83
C GLY A 108 7.35 5.66 0.29
N ARG A 109 6.23 5.96 0.91
CA ARG A 109 6.08 6.92 2.01
C ARG A 109 4.76 6.67 2.70
N ASP A 110 4.63 7.17 3.91
CA ASP A 110 3.38 7.20 4.67
C ASP A 110 2.46 8.24 4.02
N CYS A 111 1.46 7.77 3.28
CA CYS A 111 0.56 8.58 2.48
C CYS A 111 -0.67 8.99 3.29
N ASP A 112 -1.15 8.13 4.18
CA ASP A 112 -2.36 8.33 4.98
C ASP A 112 -2.10 8.89 6.39
N ARG A 113 -0.82 9.03 6.79
CA ARG A 113 -0.34 9.52 8.09
C ARG A 113 -0.65 8.55 9.23
N SER A 114 -0.73 7.26 8.95
CA SER A 114 -0.84 6.18 9.94
C SER A 114 0.42 6.02 10.81
N GLY A 115 1.55 6.57 10.36
CA GLY A 115 2.85 6.42 11.00
C GLY A 115 3.64 5.21 10.52
N ALA A 116 3.09 4.42 9.60
CA ALA A 116 3.75 3.29 8.94
C ALA A 116 3.86 3.53 7.42
N ILE A 117 4.74 2.77 6.76
CA ILE A 117 4.71 2.61 5.31
C ILE A 117 4.27 1.18 5.06
N ASP A 118 3.07 0.97 4.54
CA ASP A 118 2.51 -0.36 4.33
C ASP A 118 1.84 -0.53 2.95
N CYS A 119 1.08 -1.62 2.79
CA CYS A 119 0.43 -1.91 1.52
C CYS A 119 -0.69 -0.91 1.16
N PHE A 120 -1.37 -0.32 2.14
CA PHE A 120 -2.37 0.71 1.87
C PHE A 120 -1.71 1.94 1.24
N ASP A 121 -0.53 2.31 1.70
CA ASP A 121 0.27 3.37 1.06
C ASP A 121 0.71 2.98 -0.35
N PHE A 122 1.18 1.75 -0.54
CA PHE A 122 1.59 1.27 -1.87
C PHE A 122 0.42 1.24 -2.86
N ALA A 123 -0.79 0.91 -2.41
CA ALA A 123 -1.99 0.97 -3.25
C ALA A 123 -2.35 2.41 -3.64
N ARG A 124 -2.25 3.37 -2.70
CA ARG A 124 -2.40 4.80 -2.98
C ARG A 124 -1.39 5.29 -4.01
N ILE A 125 -0.11 4.93 -3.82
CA ILE A 125 0.98 5.31 -4.73
C ILE A 125 0.81 4.65 -6.11
N HIS A 126 0.38 3.39 -6.17
CA HIS A 126 0.19 2.69 -7.44
C HIS A 126 -0.88 3.36 -8.30
N LYS A 127 -2.02 3.73 -7.68
CA LYS A 127 -3.16 4.31 -8.39
C LYS A 127 -3.02 5.80 -8.71
N LEU A 128 -2.54 6.59 -7.75
CA LEU A 128 -2.49 8.06 -7.87
C LEU A 128 -1.12 8.58 -8.30
N GLY A 129 -0.08 7.73 -8.28
CA GLY A 129 1.30 8.14 -8.41
C GLY A 129 1.85 8.81 -7.14
N PHE A 130 3.16 9.07 -7.13
CA PHE A 130 3.85 9.56 -5.94
C PHE A 130 3.40 10.95 -5.44
N GLY A 131 2.90 11.81 -6.35
CA GLY A 131 2.60 13.22 -6.04
C GLY A 131 1.29 13.41 -5.30
N GLN A 132 0.35 12.47 -5.45
CA GLN A 132 -1.04 12.62 -5.02
C GLN A 132 -1.48 11.55 -4.01
N CYS A 133 -0.58 10.71 -3.49
CA CYS A 133 -0.97 9.55 -2.69
C CYS A 133 -1.71 9.91 -1.38
N SER A 134 -1.52 11.12 -0.85
CA SER A 134 -2.27 11.62 0.32
C SER A 134 -3.70 12.09 0.00
N SER A 135 -4.14 12.00 -1.26
CA SER A 135 -5.52 12.32 -1.63
C SER A 135 -6.46 11.20 -1.20
N ASP A 136 -7.49 11.54 -0.44
CA ASP A 136 -8.54 10.60 -0.05
C ASP A 136 -9.56 10.33 -1.17
N SER A 137 -9.45 11.04 -2.31
CA SER A 137 -10.28 10.77 -3.49
C SER A 137 -10.14 9.35 -4.05
N ILE A 138 -9.09 8.62 -3.68
CA ILE A 138 -8.92 7.22 -4.04
C ILE A 138 -9.93 6.32 -3.33
N LEU A 139 -10.38 6.68 -2.12
CA LEU A 139 -11.26 5.85 -1.30
C LEU A 139 -12.60 5.59 -1.98
N ASP A 140 -13.04 6.52 -2.84
CA ASP A 140 -14.29 6.43 -3.61
C ASP A 140 -14.10 5.79 -5.01
N THR A 141 -13.06 4.97 -5.22
CA THR A 141 -12.78 4.34 -6.52
C THR A 141 -12.96 2.83 -6.49
N ASP A 142 -13.46 2.25 -7.59
CA ASP A 142 -13.54 0.79 -7.78
C ASP A 142 -12.20 0.08 -7.55
N TYR A 143 -11.09 0.77 -7.84
CA TYR A 143 -9.75 0.25 -7.58
C TYR A 143 -9.53 0.04 -6.07
N TRP A 144 -9.88 1.04 -5.24
CA TRP A 144 -9.66 0.97 -3.81
C TRP A 144 -10.54 -0.07 -3.15
N GLU A 145 -11.82 -0.11 -3.52
CA GLU A 145 -12.75 -1.13 -3.03
C GLU A 145 -12.23 -2.55 -3.33
N LYS A 146 -11.81 -2.83 -4.57
CA LYS A 146 -11.24 -4.13 -4.94
C LYS A 146 -9.94 -4.43 -4.20
N PHE A 147 -9.09 -3.43 -4.02
CA PHE A 147 -7.85 -3.56 -3.26
C PHE A 147 -8.13 -3.93 -1.81
N GLU A 148 -9.03 -3.21 -1.13
CA GLU A 148 -9.38 -3.45 0.27
C GLU A 148 -10.02 -4.83 0.45
N ILE A 149 -10.98 -5.20 -0.41
CA ILE A 149 -11.62 -6.52 -0.36
C ILE A 149 -10.57 -7.62 -0.51
N CYS A 150 -9.68 -7.50 -1.50
CA CYS A 150 -8.59 -8.45 -1.68
C CYS A 150 -7.69 -8.49 -0.45
N TYR A 151 -7.10 -7.35 -0.09
CA TYR A 151 -6.04 -7.29 0.90
C TYR A 151 -6.57 -7.66 2.28
N ILE A 152 -7.74 -7.20 2.71
CA ILE A 152 -8.33 -7.55 4.00
C ILE A 152 -8.86 -9.00 4.00
N GLY A 153 -9.43 -9.50 2.91
CA GLY A 153 -9.89 -10.89 2.81
C GLY A 153 -8.78 -11.91 3.04
N TYR A 154 -7.56 -11.64 2.56
CA TYR A 154 -6.39 -12.45 2.92
C TYR A 154 -6.09 -12.46 4.43
N ALA A 155 -6.45 -11.43 5.21
CA ALA A 155 -6.28 -11.44 6.67
C ALA A 155 -7.23 -12.48 7.30
N GLU A 156 -8.46 -12.54 6.81
CA GLU A 156 -9.50 -13.43 7.32
C GLU A 156 -9.25 -14.89 6.95
N ASP A 157 -8.76 -15.19 5.75
CA ASP A 157 -8.36 -16.55 5.37
C ASP A 157 -7.19 -17.07 6.22
N ASN A 158 -6.24 -16.19 6.58
CA ASN A 158 -5.15 -16.52 7.52
C ASN A 158 -5.66 -16.68 8.97
N VAL A 159 -6.80 -16.07 9.33
CA VAL A 159 -7.50 -16.30 10.60
C VAL A 159 -8.29 -17.61 10.55
N ALA A 160 -8.98 -17.91 9.46
CA ALA A 160 -9.73 -19.14 9.26
C ALA A 160 -8.81 -20.37 9.18
N SER A 161 -7.62 -20.26 8.57
CA SER A 161 -6.60 -21.32 8.62
C SER A 161 -6.03 -21.56 10.03
N ASN A 162 -6.17 -20.59 10.93
CA ASN A 162 -5.79 -20.69 12.35
C ASN A 162 -6.94 -21.18 13.25
N TYR A 163 -8.17 -21.27 12.72
CA TYR A 163 -9.30 -21.94 13.36
C TYR A 163 -9.67 -23.18 12.55
N GLY A 164 -9.15 -24.34 12.95
CA GLY A 164 -9.55 -25.61 12.34
C GLY A 164 -11.08 -25.74 12.28
N ASN A 165 -11.58 -26.48 11.29
CA ASN A 165 -13.00 -26.69 10.90
C ASN A 165 -13.94 -27.27 11.99
N ASN A 166 -13.77 -26.89 13.25
CA ASN A 166 -14.68 -27.15 14.35
C ASN A 166 -14.50 -26.09 15.45
N GLY A 167 -14.80 -24.84 15.09
CA GLY A 167 -15.14 -23.68 15.92
C GLY A 167 -14.76 -23.57 17.41
N ASN A 168 -13.65 -24.11 17.93
CA ASN A 168 -13.24 -23.83 19.31
C ASN A 168 -11.79 -24.19 19.73
N ILE A 169 -10.80 -24.18 18.82
CA ILE A 169 -9.39 -24.25 19.25
C ILE A 169 -8.56 -23.28 18.39
N PRO A 170 -7.92 -22.25 18.97
CA PRO A 170 -6.98 -21.42 18.24
C PRO A 170 -5.65 -22.16 18.08
N VAL A 171 -5.20 -22.34 16.85
CA VAL A 171 -3.81 -22.65 16.52
C VAL A 171 -3.21 -21.40 15.88
N ASN A 172 -2.02 -20.98 16.29
CA ASN A 172 -1.35 -19.81 15.72
C ASN A 172 -0.03 -20.24 15.08
N TYR A 173 0.11 -20.07 13.77
CA TYR A 173 1.38 -20.21 13.08
C TYR A 173 2.15 -18.88 13.11
N GLY A 174 3.13 -18.80 14.00
CA GLY A 174 4.13 -17.73 14.01
C GLY A 174 5.06 -17.84 12.81
N ASN A 175 5.57 -16.68 12.36
CA ASN A 175 6.54 -16.58 11.29
C ASN A 175 7.81 -17.40 11.61
N ASN A 176 7.91 -18.56 10.98
CA ASN A 176 9.12 -19.30 10.63
C ASN A 176 10.06 -19.83 11.75
N ASP A 177 9.54 -20.15 12.92
CA ASP A 177 10.11 -21.18 13.80
C ASP A 177 8.94 -21.93 14.46
N ASN A 178 8.95 -23.25 14.34
CA ASN A 178 7.86 -24.14 14.76
C ASN A 178 7.83 -24.28 16.31
N ILE A 179 7.65 -23.18 17.05
CA ILE A 179 7.58 -23.12 18.51
C ILE A 179 6.41 -22.21 18.96
N PRO A 180 5.46 -22.70 19.79
CA PRO A 180 4.31 -21.91 20.24
C PRO A 180 4.72 -20.86 21.28
N VAL A 181 4.36 -19.59 21.04
CA VAL A 181 4.43 -18.52 22.04
C VAL A 181 3.03 -17.99 22.36
N ASN A 182 2.61 -18.20 23.60
CA ASN A 182 1.35 -17.74 24.16
C ASN A 182 1.49 -16.27 24.60
N TYR A 183 0.76 -15.36 23.95
CA TYR A 183 0.47 -14.05 24.52
C TYR A 183 -1.04 -13.93 24.69
N GLY A 184 -1.47 -13.92 25.96
CA GLY A 184 -2.86 -13.90 26.35
C GLY A 184 -3.62 -12.65 25.89
N ASN A 185 -4.90 -12.89 25.61
CA ASN A 185 -6.06 -12.00 25.65
C ASN A 185 -5.76 -10.49 25.61
N ASN A 186 -5.88 -9.87 24.44
CA ASN A 186 -6.08 -8.42 24.34
C ASN A 186 -7.41 -8.15 23.63
N GLU A 187 -8.35 -7.57 24.37
CA GLU A 187 -9.76 -7.28 24.03
C GLU A 187 -9.93 -6.14 23.00
N ASN A 188 -9.07 -6.04 21.99
CA ASN A 188 -9.13 -4.97 20.99
C ASN A 188 -9.23 -5.51 19.56
N VAL A 189 -10.09 -6.51 19.33
CA VAL A 189 -10.47 -6.91 17.98
C VAL A 189 -11.49 -5.88 17.48
N ALA A 190 -11.10 -5.13 16.44
CA ALA A 190 -11.94 -4.18 15.74
C ALA A 190 -13.30 -4.81 15.39
N ALA A 191 -14.37 -4.01 15.50
CA ALA A 191 -15.74 -4.47 15.32
C ALA A 191 -15.92 -5.20 13.98
N PRO A 192 -16.66 -6.33 13.93
CA PRO A 192 -16.88 -7.07 12.70
C PRO A 192 -17.72 -6.23 11.73
N TYR A 193 -17.22 -6.06 10.50
CA TYR A 193 -18.00 -5.56 9.38
C TYR A 193 -18.96 -6.69 8.95
N ASP A 194 -20.27 -6.42 8.93
CA ASP A 194 -21.28 -7.42 8.55
C ASP A 194 -21.51 -7.34 7.03
N TYR A 195 -21.08 -8.38 6.31
CA TYR A 195 -21.24 -8.48 4.86
C TYR A 195 -22.66 -8.97 4.54
N ALA A 196 -23.63 -8.07 4.64
CA ALA A 196 -24.99 -8.31 4.19
C ALA A 196 -25.26 -7.51 2.90
N ASP A 197 -25.66 -8.20 1.83
CA ASP A 197 -26.20 -7.66 0.58
C ASP A 197 -25.26 -6.88 -0.35
N GLY A 198 -23.94 -7.09 -0.25
CA GLY A 198 -23.00 -6.69 -1.30
C GLY A 198 -22.74 -5.18 -1.44
N GLN A 199 -22.99 -4.39 -0.39
CA GLN A 199 -22.48 -3.02 -0.28
C GLN A 199 -21.88 -2.77 1.11
N LEU A 200 -20.65 -2.24 1.16
CA LEU A 200 -20.02 -1.78 2.41
C LEU A 200 -20.70 -0.50 2.87
N GLN A 201 -21.50 -0.56 3.95
CA GLN A 201 -22.00 0.63 4.63
C GLN A 201 -21.35 0.79 6.01
N ALA A 202 -20.80 1.97 6.29
CA ALA A 202 -20.33 2.33 7.62
C ALA A 202 -21.51 2.31 8.61
N ARG A 203 -21.42 1.48 9.65
CA ARG A 203 -22.45 1.41 10.70
C ARG A 203 -22.50 2.74 11.44
N ARG A 204 -23.54 3.53 11.22
CA ARG A 204 -23.82 4.73 12.02
C ARG A 204 -24.19 4.25 13.43
N VAL A 205 -23.28 4.42 14.39
CA VAL A 205 -23.54 4.11 15.80
C VAL A 205 -24.52 5.16 16.33
N HIS A 206 -25.79 4.78 16.48
CA HIS A 206 -26.73 5.54 17.30
C HIS A 206 -26.40 5.28 18.76
N ASN A 207 -25.99 6.34 19.47
CA ASN A 207 -26.25 6.53 20.89
C ASN A 207 -26.77 7.95 21.07
#